data_AF-A0AAN5UKY7-F1
#
_entry.id   AF-A0AAN5UKY7-F1
#
_cell.length_a   1.000
_cell.length_b   1.000
_cell.length_c   1.000
_cell.angle_alpha   90.00
_cell.angle_beta   90.00
_cell.angle_gamma   90.00
#
_symmetry.space_group_name_H-M   'P 1'
#
loop_
_entity.id
_entity.type
_entity.pdbx_description
1 polymer ?
#
loop_
_entity_poly.entity_id
_entity_poly.type
_entity_poly.pdbx_seq_one_letter_code
_entity_poly.pdbx_strand_id
1 'polypeptide(L)'
;IDTAKEKLDVDVLRPDGRHRTKKFANTTKGHDELVSWLKGHKIDHAHICIEATGTYMEPVAECLYDAGYIVSVINPALGKAFAQSEGLRNKTDTVDARMLAEFCRQKRPAAWEAPHPLERALRALVVRHQALTDM
;
A
#
# COMPACT_ATOMS: atom_id res chain seq x y z
N ILE A 1 -1.49 -0.76 -4.46
CA ILE A 1 -1.61 0.57 -3.83
C ILE A 1 -0.32 1.30 -4.13
N ASP A 2 -0.43 2.38 -4.90
CA ASP A 2 0.68 3.31 -5.06
C ASP A 2 0.62 4.36 -3.95
N THR A 3 1.77 4.69 -3.38
CA THR A 3 1.88 5.53 -2.19
C THR A 3 2.60 6.83 -2.50
N ALA A 4 2.00 7.94 -2.07
CA ALA A 4 2.62 9.25 -2.06
C ALA A 4 2.47 9.88 -0.67
N LYS A 5 3.18 10.98 -0.43
CA LYS A 5 3.16 11.68 0.86
C LYS A 5 1.75 12.01 1.36
N GLU A 6 0.86 12.45 0.48
CA GLU A 6 -0.47 12.96 0.86
C GLU A 6 -1.62 12.07 0.40
N LYS A 7 -1.37 11.13 -0.51
CA LYS A 7 -2.41 10.34 -1.16
C LYS A 7 -2.02 8.87 -1.35
N LEU A 8 -3.03 8.03 -1.41
CA LEU A 8 -2.97 6.62 -1.74
C LEU A 8 -3.83 6.39 -2.97
N ASP A 9 -3.21 5.89 -4.04
CA ASP A 9 -3.90 5.48 -5.26
C ASP A 9 -4.15 3.97 -5.19
N VAL A 10 -5.43 3.59 -5.11
CA VAL A 10 -5.86 2.21 -4.88
C VAL A 10 -6.58 1.70 -6.12
N ASP A 11 -6.15 0.55 -6.60
CA ASP A 11 -6.83 -0.24 -7.63
C ASP A 11 -7.07 -1.64 -7.07
N VAL A 12 -8.31 -2.09 -7.14
CA VAL A 12 -8.74 -3.45 -6.80
C VAL A 12 -9.08 -4.17 -8.09
N LEU A 13 -8.30 -5.22 -8.38
CA LEU A 13 -8.60 -6.18 -9.42
C LEU A 13 -9.50 -7.29 -8.87
N ARG A 14 -10.73 -7.35 -9.39
CA ARG A 14 -11.72 -8.34 -8.99
C ARG A 14 -11.55 -9.67 -9.74
N PRO A 15 -12.10 -10.78 -9.22
CA PRO A 15 -12.06 -12.08 -9.89
C PRO A 15 -12.70 -12.08 -11.29
N ASP A 16 -13.66 -11.19 -11.55
CA ASP A 16 -14.30 -11.00 -12.86
C ASP A 16 -13.44 -10.19 -13.85
N GLY A 17 -12.20 -9.84 -13.49
CA GLY A 17 -11.29 -9.04 -14.29
C GLY A 17 -11.60 -7.54 -14.29
N ARG A 18 -12.63 -7.10 -13.55
CA ARG A 18 -12.96 -5.67 -13.47
C ARG A 18 -12.07 -4.98 -12.45
N HIS A 19 -11.67 -3.77 -12.79
CA HIS A 19 -10.95 -2.89 -11.89
C HIS A 19 -11.90 -1.96 -11.16
N ARG A 20 -11.55 -1.64 -9.91
CA ARG A 20 -12.19 -0.58 -9.15
C ARG A 20 -11.12 0.29 -8.53
N THR A 21 -11.12 1.56 -8.91
CA THR A 21 -10.15 2.53 -8.39
C THR A 21 -10.79 3.47 -7.39
N LYS A 22 -10.00 3.90 -6.40
CA LYS A 22 -10.35 4.99 -5.48
C LYS A 22 -9.07 5.60 -4.91
N LYS A 23 -9.13 6.89 -4.60
CA LYS A 23 -8.05 7.60 -3.90
C LYS A 23 -8.42 7.82 -2.45
N PHE A 24 -7.42 7.78 -1.58
CA PHE A 24 -7.55 8.09 -0.16
C PHE A 24 -6.44 9.06 0.26
N ALA A 25 -6.66 9.80 1.34
CA ALA A 25 -5.59 10.58 1.95
C ALA A 25 -4.59 9.64 2.63
N ASN A 26 -3.28 9.93 2.55
CA ASN A 26 -2.27 9.18 3.30
C ASN A 26 -2.17 9.69 4.74
N THR A 27 -3.26 9.51 5.49
CA THR A 27 -3.41 9.87 6.90
C THR A 27 -4.10 8.73 7.63
N THR A 28 -3.99 8.65 8.96
CA THR A 28 -4.66 7.61 9.75
C THR A 28 -6.15 7.50 9.42
N LYS A 29 -6.86 8.63 9.32
CA LYS A 29 -8.27 8.67 8.92
C LYS A 29 -8.49 8.09 7.51
N GLY A 30 -7.62 8.43 6.56
CA GLY A 30 -7.69 7.90 5.20
C GLY A 30 -7.41 6.40 5.13
N HIS A 31 -6.57 5.87 6.02
CA HIS A 31 -6.33 4.43 6.17
C HIS A 31 -7.58 3.71 6.70
N ASP A 32 -8.24 4.26 7.71
CA ASP A 32 -9.50 3.73 8.23
C ASP A 32 -10.62 3.75 7.18
N GLU A 33 -10.71 4.83 6.39
CA GLU A 33 -11.63 4.95 5.27
C GLU A 33 -11.35 3.91 4.17
N LEU A 34 -10.07 3.62 3.91
CA LEU A 34 -9.66 2.56 2.98
C LEU A 34 -10.11 1.18 3.48
N VAL A 35 -9.82 0.83 4.74
CA VAL A 35 -10.23 -0.46 5.32
C VAL A 35 -11.75 -0.60 5.30
N SER A 36 -12.47 0.45 5.67
CA SER A 36 -13.94 0.49 5.64
C SER A 36 -14.48 0.32 4.22
N TRP A 37 -13.84 0.95 3.24
CA TRP A 37 -14.20 0.81 1.83
C TRP A 37 -13.98 -0.61 1.31
N LEU A 38 -12.87 -1.27 1.66
CA LEU A 38 -12.61 -2.66 1.29
C LEU A 38 -13.66 -3.62 1.88
N LYS A 39 -13.93 -3.50 3.19
CA LYS A 39 -14.95 -4.28 3.89
C LYS A 39 -16.35 -4.04 3.32
N GLY A 40 -16.71 -2.78 3.04
CA GLY A 40 -18.00 -2.43 2.43
C GLY A 40 -18.21 -3.03 1.04
N HIS A 41 -17.13 -3.38 0.33
CA HIS A 41 -17.17 -4.08 -0.96
C HIS A 41 -17.00 -5.60 -0.84
N LYS A 42 -17.01 -6.16 0.37
CA LYS A 42 -16.80 -7.60 0.66
C LYS A 42 -15.46 -8.12 0.14
N ILE A 43 -14.42 -7.29 0.29
CA ILE A 43 -13.05 -7.65 -0.05
C ILE A 43 -12.37 -7.97 1.28
N ASP A 44 -12.56 -9.18 1.80
CA ASP A 44 -12.10 -9.55 3.16
C ASP A 44 -10.74 -10.27 3.15
N HIS A 45 -10.38 -10.90 2.03
CA HIS A 45 -9.17 -11.71 1.88
C HIS A 45 -8.38 -11.36 0.61
N ALA A 46 -8.02 -10.08 0.48
CA ALA A 46 -7.19 -9.62 -0.64
C ALA A 46 -5.70 -9.71 -0.31
N HIS A 47 -4.90 -10.05 -1.33
CA HIS A 47 -3.46 -9.80 -1.34
C HIS A 47 -3.21 -8.40 -1.87
N ILE A 48 -2.68 -7.53 -1.01
CA ILE A 48 -2.48 -6.11 -1.29
C ILE A 48 -0.99 -5.85 -1.49
N CYS A 49 -0.63 -5.46 -2.70
CA CYS A 49 0.71 -5.00 -3.00
C CYS A 49 0.81 -3.48 -2.85
N ILE A 50 1.83 -3.02 -2.15
CA ILE A 50 2.14 -1.61 -1.87
C ILE A 50 3.51 -1.29 -2.44
N GLU A 51 3.66 -0.23 -3.22
CA GLU A 51 4.97 0.23 -3.68
C GLU A 51 5.68 1.04 -2.59
N ALA A 52 6.95 0.71 -2.33
CA ALA A 52 7.79 1.34 -1.31
C ALA A 52 8.33 2.71 -1.79
N THR A 53 7.50 3.74 -1.74
CA THR A 53 7.91 5.12 -2.04
C THR A 53 8.34 5.84 -0.75
N GLY A 54 9.61 5.67 -0.37
CA GLY A 54 10.13 6.22 0.89
C GLY A 54 9.49 5.57 2.12
N THR A 55 9.34 6.33 3.21
CA THR A 55 8.76 5.86 4.48
C THR A 55 7.23 5.99 4.55
N TYR A 56 6.59 6.60 3.55
CA TYR A 56 5.16 6.90 3.55
C TYR A 56 4.25 5.66 3.44
N MET A 57 4.83 4.50 3.12
CA MET A 57 4.10 3.24 2.98
C MET A 57 3.84 2.55 4.32
N GLU A 58 4.69 2.75 5.34
CA GLU A 58 4.65 1.94 6.57
C GLU A 58 3.29 2.07 7.28
N PRO A 59 2.73 3.28 7.49
CA PRO A 59 1.48 3.40 8.25
C PRO A 59 0.28 2.71 7.56
N VAL A 60 0.19 2.79 6.23
CA VAL A 60 -0.87 2.11 5.48
C VAL A 60 -0.65 0.60 5.42
N ALA A 61 0.60 0.14 5.31
CA ALA A 61 0.93 -1.28 5.34
C ALA A 61 0.57 -1.92 6.69
N GLU A 62 0.93 -1.25 7.79
CA GLU A 62 0.57 -1.66 9.15
C GLU A 62 -0.95 -1.71 9.34
N CYS A 63 -1.68 -0.65 8.95
CA CYS A 63 -3.13 -0.59 9.08
C CYS A 63 -3.84 -1.75 8.35
N LEU A 64 -3.39 -2.06 7.13
CA LEU A 64 -3.96 -3.16 6.34
C LEU A 64 -3.57 -4.53 6.90
N TYR A 65 -2.34 -4.68 7.38
CA TYR A 65 -1.89 -5.90 8.05
C TYR A 65 -2.71 -6.16 9.33
N ASP A 66 -2.86 -5.14 10.17
CA ASP A 66 -3.65 -5.19 11.41
C ASP A 66 -5.15 -5.46 11.13
N ALA A 67 -5.64 -5.06 9.95
CA ALA A 67 -7.00 -5.36 9.48
C ALA A 67 -7.18 -6.80 8.93
N GLY A 68 -6.11 -7.61 8.88
CA GLY A 68 -6.13 -9.01 8.48
C GLY A 68 -5.85 -9.28 6.99
N TYR A 69 -5.38 -8.29 6.24
CA TYR A 69 -5.02 -8.48 4.83
C TYR A 69 -3.61 -9.05 4.68
N ILE A 70 -3.38 -9.80 3.60
CA ILE A 70 -2.03 -10.15 3.19
C ILE A 70 -1.45 -8.92 2.50
N VAL A 71 -0.43 -8.32 3.09
CA VAL A 71 0.25 -7.14 2.53
C VAL A 71 1.59 -7.57 1.96
N SER A 72 1.99 -7.01 0.83
CA SER A 72 3.36 -7.11 0.29
C SER A 72 3.87 -5.74 -0.06
N VAL A 73 5.05 -5.41 0.42
CA VAL A 73 5.73 -4.17 0.09
C VAL A 73 6.78 -4.47 -0.97
N ILE A 74 6.69 -3.82 -2.13
CA ILE A 74 7.58 -4.08 -3.26
C ILE A 74 8.46 -2.87 -3.58
N ASN A 75 9.67 -3.14 -4.04
CA ASN A 75 10.58 -2.11 -4.53
C ASN A 75 10.02 -1.50 -5.84
N PRO A 76 10.00 -0.15 -5.99
CA PRO A 76 9.59 0.52 -7.23
C PRO A 76 10.29 0.01 -8.50
N ALA A 77 11.54 -0.48 -8.38
CA ALA A 77 12.26 -1.09 -9.48
C ALA A 77 11.57 -2.35 -10.02
N LEU A 78 10.94 -3.17 -9.16
CA LEU A 78 10.18 -4.35 -9.58
C LEU A 78 8.88 -3.96 -10.30
N GLY A 79 8.17 -2.96 -9.78
CA GLY A 79 6.99 -2.40 -10.45
C GLY A 79 7.33 -1.87 -11.85
N LYS A 80 8.44 -1.13 -11.96
CA LYS A 80 8.94 -0.60 -13.24
C LYS A 80 9.34 -1.71 -14.21
N ALA A 81 10.07 -2.73 -13.74
CA ALA A 81 10.49 -3.86 -14.59
C ALA A 81 9.27 -4.65 -15.11
N PHE A 82 8.25 -4.83 -14.27
CA PHE A 82 7.00 -5.47 -14.68
C PHE A 82 6.22 -4.63 -15.69
N ALA A 83 6.09 -3.31 -15.47
CA ALA A 83 5.45 -2.43 -16.45
C ALA A 83 6.14 -2.50 -17.84
N GLN A 84 7.47 -2.60 -17.85
CA GLN A 84 8.24 -2.78 -19.08
C GLN A 84 7.97 -4.14 -19.76
N SER A 85 7.85 -5.24 -19.00
CA SER A 85 7.52 -6.55 -19.58
C SER A 85 6.11 -6.59 -20.18
N GLU A 86 5.17 -5.82 -19.63
CA GLU A 86 3.80 -5.70 -20.14
C GLU A 86 3.66 -4.67 -21.29
N GLY A 87 4.75 -4.01 -21.71
CA GLY A 87 4.73 -3.03 -22.80
C GLY A 87 4.08 -1.69 -22.44
N LEU A 88 3.87 -1.40 -21.16
CA LEU A 88 3.29 -0.14 -20.68
C LEU A 88 4.34 0.98 -20.72
N ARG A 89 4.26 1.87 -21.73
CA ARG A 89 5.21 2.98 -21.93
C ARG A 89 4.85 4.28 -21.22
N ASN A 90 3.57 4.54 -20.97
CA ASN A 90 3.10 5.80 -20.37
C ASN A 90 2.67 5.60 -18.91
N LYS A 91 3.51 6.09 -18.00
CA LYS A 91 3.27 6.09 -16.55
C LYS A 91 2.30 7.23 -16.21
N THR A 92 1.11 6.91 -15.70
CA THR A 92 0.18 7.87 -15.09
C THR A 92 -0.24 7.30 -13.74
N ASP A 93 -0.58 8.15 -12.76
CA ASP A 93 -0.89 7.72 -11.38
C ASP A 93 -1.90 6.56 -11.31
N THR A 94 -2.92 6.57 -12.18
CA THR A 94 -3.94 5.50 -12.23
C THR A 94 -3.40 4.19 -12.82
N VAL A 95 -2.41 4.28 -13.70
CA VAL A 95 -1.76 3.12 -14.33
C VAL A 95 -0.86 2.39 -13.33
N ASP A 96 -0.24 3.11 -12.39
CA ASP A 96 0.66 2.50 -11.41
C ASP A 96 -0.08 1.61 -10.40
N ALA A 97 -1.17 2.10 -9.80
CA ALA A 97 -1.96 1.29 -8.88
C ALA A 97 -2.55 0.04 -9.55
N ARG A 98 -3.00 0.17 -10.80
CA ARG A 98 -3.53 -0.94 -11.61
C ARG A 98 -2.44 -1.96 -11.95
N MET A 99 -1.27 -1.50 -12.35
CA MET A 99 -0.11 -2.35 -12.61
C MET A 99 0.27 -3.14 -11.35
N LEU A 100 0.25 -2.50 -10.18
CA LEU A 100 0.52 -3.17 -8.91
C LEU A 100 -0.51 -4.26 -8.59
N ALA A 101 -1.79 -4.04 -8.88
CA ALA A 101 -2.82 -5.07 -8.69
C ALA A 101 -2.57 -6.30 -9.59
N GLU A 102 -2.18 -6.07 -10.84
CA GLU A 102 -1.83 -7.12 -11.79
C GLU A 102 -0.55 -7.87 -11.39
N PHE A 103 0.49 -7.12 -10.98
CA PHE A 103 1.72 -7.67 -10.44
C PHE A 103 1.42 -8.59 -9.24
N CYS A 104 0.57 -8.13 -8.31
CA CYS A 104 0.18 -8.91 -7.14
C CYS A 104 -0.47 -10.24 -7.54
N ARG A 105 -1.42 -10.18 -8.49
CA ARG A 105 -2.11 -11.37 -9.02
C ARG A 105 -1.16 -12.37 -9.65
N GLN A 106 -0.23 -11.90 -10.48
CA GLN A 106 0.66 -12.76 -11.26
C GLN A 106 1.86 -13.28 -10.46
N LYS A 107 2.53 -12.40 -9.70
CA LYS A 107 3.81 -12.70 -9.05
C LYS A 107 3.65 -13.18 -7.61
N ARG A 108 2.51 -12.87 -6.96
CA ARG A 108 2.23 -13.24 -5.56
C ARG A 108 3.46 -13.00 -4.66
N PRO A 109 3.93 -11.74 -4.57
CA PRO A 109 5.15 -11.44 -3.82
C PRO A 109 5.03 -11.89 -2.36
N ALA A 110 6.18 -12.07 -1.72
CA ALA A 110 6.25 -12.49 -0.32
C ALA A 110 5.45 -11.53 0.58
N ALA A 111 4.72 -12.09 1.54
CA ALA A 111 4.00 -11.31 2.53
C ALA A 111 5.00 -10.48 3.34
N TRP A 112 4.69 -9.20 3.51
CA TRP A 112 5.37 -8.31 4.40
C TRP A 112 4.87 -8.55 5.82
N GLU A 113 5.80 -8.62 6.76
CA GLU A 113 5.50 -8.74 8.18
C GLU A 113 5.65 -7.37 8.83
N ALA A 114 4.63 -6.95 9.57
CA ALA A 114 4.70 -5.73 10.33
C ALA A 114 5.76 -5.84 11.43
N PRO A 115 6.53 -4.76 11.70
CA PRO A 115 7.43 -4.72 12.85
C PRO A 115 6.66 -5.02 14.14
N HIS A 116 7.34 -5.65 15.10
CA HIS A 116 6.71 -6.03 16.37
C HIS A 116 6.09 -4.80 17.05
N PRO A 117 4.92 -4.90 17.73
CA PRO A 117 4.27 -3.74 18.35
C PRO A 117 5.17 -2.91 19.27
N LEU A 118 6.08 -3.57 20.01
CA LEU A 118 7.07 -2.89 20.85
C LEU A 118 8.07 -2.06 20.02
N GLU A 119 8.49 -2.56 18.86
CA GLU A 119 9.39 -1.83 17.97
C GLU A 119 8.69 -0.61 17.37
N ARG A 120 7.42 -0.76 16.95
CA ARG A 120 6.58 0.34 16.47
C ARG A 120 6.44 1.44 17.54
N ALA A 121 6.15 1.04 18.78
CA ALA A 121 6.05 1.96 19.92
C ALA A 121 7.39 2.68 20.21
N LEU A 122 8.51 1.95 20.18
CA LEU A 122 9.83 2.53 20.40
C LEU A 122 10.17 3.57 19.31
N ARG A 123 9.95 3.25 18.04
CA ARG A 123 10.15 4.18 16.91
C ARG A 123 9.32 5.45 17.10
N ALA A 124 8.05 5.33 17.49
CA ALA A 124 7.17 6.46 17.73
C ALA A 124 7.68 7.37 18.86
N LEU A 125 8.19 6.80 19.96
CA LEU A 125 8.78 7.54 21.07
C LEU A 125 10.06 8.28 20.64
N VAL A 126 10.93 7.66 19.85
CA VAL A 126 12.16 8.28 19.35
C VAL A 126 11.84 9.47 18.44
N VAL A 127 10.91 9.31 17.50
CA VAL A 127 10.45 10.40 16.62
C VAL A 127 9.85 11.55 17.45
N ARG A 128 9.04 11.23 18.46
CA ARG A 128 8.45 12.25 19.34
C ARG A 128 9.52 12.98 20.15
N HIS A 129 10.53 12.27 20.65
CA HIS A 129 11.64 12.86 21.38
C HIS A 129 12.42 13.84 20.50
N GLN A 130 12.81 13.42 19.29
CA GLN A 130 13.52 14.28 18.32
C GLN A 130 12.73 15.55 18.02
N ALA A 131 11.42 15.43 17.78
CA ALA A 131 10.55 16.58 17.53
C ALA A 131 10.44 17.56 18.72
N LEU A 132 10.72 17.10 19.94
CA LEU A 132 10.73 17.94 21.15
C LEU A 132 12.11 18.54 21.44
N THR A 133 13.20 17.87 21.05
CA THR A 133 14.58 18.32 21.31
C THR A 133 15.16 19.18 20.21
N ASP A 134 14.67 19.06 18.98
CA ASP A 134 15.18 19.81 17.81
C ASP A 134 14.42 21.15 17.61
N MET A 135 13.70 21.61 18.64
CA MET A 135 13.13 22.97 18.75
C MET A 135 14.18 23.98 19.22
#